data_AF-A0A924Q230-F1
#
_entry.id   AF-A0A924Q230-F1
#
_cell.length_a   1.000
_cell.length_b   1.000
_cell.length_c   1.000
_cell.angle_alpha   90.00
_cell.angle_beta   90.00
_cell.angle_gamma   90.00
#
_symmetry.space_group_name_H-M   'P 1'
#
loop_
_entity.id
_entity.type
_entity.pdbx_description
1 polymer ?
#
loop_
_entity_poly.entity_id
_entity_poly.type
_entity_poly.pdbx_seq_one_letter_code
_entity_poly.pdbx_strand_id
1 'polypeptide(L)' 'MAGMKVGGVRLVIVPPVVGYGATAQNGIPANSVLIFQVQLAEVQ' A
#
# COMPACT_ATOMS: atom_id res chain seq x y z
N MET A 1 -11.04 -2.05 19.38
CA MET A 1 -10.88 -3.09 18.33
C MET A 1 -10.32 -2.41 17.08
N ALA A 2 -9.13 -2.79 16.63
CA ALA A 2 -8.44 -2.14 15.52
C ALA A 2 -8.72 -2.89 14.21
N GLY A 3 -9.35 -2.22 13.24
CA GLY A 3 -9.71 -2.74 11.93
C GLY A 3 -10.32 -1.65 11.05
N MET A 4 -10.51 -1.92 9.77
CA MET A 4 -11.16 -1.03 8.82
C MET A 4 -12.62 -1.49 8.61
N LYS A 5 -13.56 -0.54 8.50
CA LYS A 5 -14.97 -0.86 8.19
C LYS A 5 -15.17 -0.95 6.69
N VAL A 6 -16.09 -1.81 6.24
CA VAL A 6 -16.54 -1.85 4.84
C VAL A 6 -16.98 -0.44 4.41
N GLY A 7 -16.58 -0.04 3.21
CA GLY A 7 -16.74 1.32 2.67
C GLY A 7 -15.69 2.33 3.16
N GLY A 8 -14.86 2.00 4.15
CA GLY A 8 -13.78 2.87 4.60
C GLY A 8 -12.73 3.09 3.52
N VAL A 9 -12.00 4.21 3.61
CA VAL A 9 -10.83 4.52 2.77
C VAL A 9 -9.64 4.87 3.66
N ARG A 10 -8.45 4.40 3.30
CA ARG A 10 -7.20 4.71 3.99
C ARG A 10 -6.06 4.92 3.01
N LEU A 11 -5.11 5.77 3.40
CA LEU A 11 -3.80 5.84 2.76
C LEU A 11 -2.84 4.88 3.47
N VAL A 12 -2.17 4.04 2.69
CA VAL A 12 -1.12 3.14 3.15
C VAL A 12 0.18 3.60 2.53
N ILE A 13 1.14 3.94 3.38
CA ILE A 13 2.49 4.34 2.97
C ILE A 13 3.40 3.15 3.23
N VAL A 14 4.05 2.66 2.17
CA VAL A 14 4.91 1.47 2.20
C VAL A 14 6.34 1.94 1.92
N PRO A 15 7.21 1.97 2.94
CA PRO A 15 8.63 2.21 2.76
C PRO A 15 9.29 1.14 1.87
N PRO A 16 10.43 1.43 1.22
CA PRO A 16 11.00 0.52 0.24
C PRO A 16 11.36 -0.85 0.81
N VAL A 17 11.81 -0.90 2.07
CA VAL A 17 12.22 -2.14 2.77
C VAL A 17 11.09 -3.17 2.90
N VAL A 18 9.83 -2.73 2.89
CA VAL A 18 8.64 -3.59 2.90
C VAL A 18 7.85 -3.50 1.57
N GLY A 19 8.43 -2.85 0.56
CA GLY A 19 7.92 -2.74 -0.81
C GLY A 19 8.83 -3.49 -1.79
N TYR A 20 9.28 -2.82 -2.86
CA TYR A 20 10.15 -3.40 -3.89
C TYR A 20 11.66 -3.30 -3.61
N GLY A 21 12.05 -2.73 -2.46
CA GLY A 21 13.45 -2.65 -2.03
C GLY A 21 14.36 -1.95 -3.05
N ALA A 22 15.57 -2.49 -3.20
CA ALA A 22 16.61 -1.94 -4.07
C ALA A 22 16.48 -2.35 -5.54
N THR A 23 15.35 -2.94 -5.96
CA THR A 23 15.13 -3.40 -7.33
C THR A 23 14.10 -2.51 -8.03
N ALA A 24 14.41 -2.07 -9.24
CA ALA A 24 13.43 -1.38 -10.08
C ALA A 24 12.43 -2.39 -10.65
N GLN A 25 11.15 -2.03 -10.70
CA GLN A 25 10.08 -2.95 -11.13
C GLN A 25 8.99 -2.21 -11.89
N ASN A 26 8.68 -2.66 -13.12
CA ASN A 26 7.58 -2.13 -13.94
C ASN A 26 7.49 -0.60 -13.98
N GLY A 27 8.62 0.07 -14.23
CA GLY A 27 8.69 1.54 -14.29
C GLY A 27 8.78 2.24 -12.92
N ILE A 28 8.78 1.49 -11.82
CA ILE A 28 9.03 1.99 -10.47
C ILE A 28 10.54 1.92 -10.19
N PRO A 29 11.21 3.04 -9.89
CA PRO A 29 12.62 3.04 -9.53
C PRO A 29 12.89 2.26 -8.24
N ALA A 30 14.11 1.73 -8.12
CA ALA A 30 14.61 1.16 -6.87
C ALA A 30 14.49 2.18 -5.73
N ASN A 31 14.24 1.70 -4.51
CA ASN A 31 14.11 2.48 -3.28
C ASN A 31 12.94 3.50 -3.27
N SER A 32 11.91 3.29 -4.10
CA SER A 32 10.71 4.14 -4.09
C SER A 32 9.83 3.88 -2.86
N VAL A 33 9.25 4.96 -2.30
CA VAL A 33 8.13 4.86 -1.34
C VAL A 33 6.84 4.69 -2.12
N LEU A 34 6.03 3.70 -1.76
CA LEU A 34 4.75 3.45 -2.43
C LEU A 34 3.62 4.01 -1.56
N ILE A 35 2.70 4.74 -2.18
CA ILE A 35 1.52 5.31 -1.52
C ILE A 35 0.28 4.71 -2.19
N PHE A 36 -0.52 4.00 -1.41
CA PHE A 36 -1.75 3.38 -1.88
C PHE A 36 -2.95 4.02 -1.22
N GLN A 37 -3.96 4.37 -1.99
CA GLN A 37 -5.30 4.64 -1.48
C GLN A 37 -6.10 3.34 -1.55
N VAL A 38 -6.40 2.78 -0.38
CA VAL A 38 -7.10 1.50 -0.25
C VAL A 38 -8.54 1.77 0.21
N GLN A 39 -9.50 1.20 -0.50
CA GLN A 39 -10.91 1.17 -0.09
C GLN A 39 -11.30 -0.26 0.27
N LEU A 40 -11.92 -0.46 1.43
CA LEU A 40 -12.44 -1.78 1.80
C LEU A 40 -13.81 -1.97 1.15
N ALA A 41 -13.88 -2.77 0.08
CA ALA A 41 -15.10 -2.96 -0.69
C ALA A 41 -16.11 -3.87 0.02
N GLU A 42 -15.66 -5.02 0.51
CA GLU A 42 -16.47 -6.01 1.21
C GLU A 42 -15.61 -6.85 2.16
N VAL A 43 -16.25 -7.54 3.11
CA VAL A 43 -15.64 -8.59 3.94
C VAL A 43 -16.50 -9.83 3.75
N GLN A 44 -15.88 -10.92 3.30
CA GLN A 44 -16.52 -12.23 3.12
C GLN A 44 -16.47 -13.05 4.40
#